data_AF-A0A9E2GB33-F1
#
_entry.id   AF-A0A9E2GB33-F1
#
_cell.length_a   1.000
_cell.length_b   1.000
_cell.length_c   1.000
_cell.angle_alpha   90.00
_cell.angle_beta   90.00
_cell.angle_gamma   90.00
#
_symmetry.space_group_name_H-M   'P 1'
#
loop_
_entity.id
_entity.type
_entity.pdbx_description
1 polymer ?
#
loop_
_entity_poly.entity_id
_entity_poly.type
_entity_poly.pdbx_seq_one_letter_code
_entity_poly.pdbx_strand_id
1 'polypeptide(L)' 'MKTKDRVLVLLSSYFWAILGLFFTSSFLFFALPVIALVYLFIGGRKHV' A
#
# COMPACT_ATOMS: atom_id res chain seq x y z
N MET A 1 6.25 7.32 -13.83
CA MET A 1 5.27 7.55 -12.73
C MET A 1 5.93 8.46 -11.69
N LYS A 2 5.33 9.61 -11.33
CA LYS A 2 6.00 10.62 -10.49
C LYS A 2 6.00 10.17 -9.02
N THR A 3 6.96 10.64 -8.23
CA THR A 3 7.08 10.28 -6.79
C THR A 3 5.82 10.62 -6.00
N LYS A 4 5.11 11.69 -6.39
CA LYS A 4 3.82 12.07 -5.81
C LYS A 4 2.74 10.99 -5.97
N ASP A 5 2.68 10.33 -7.12
CA ASP A 5 1.70 9.26 -7.39
C ASP A 5 1.99 8.04 -6.50
N ARG A 6 3.27 7.72 -6.32
CA ARG A 6 3.70 6.62 -5.43
C ARG A 6 3.33 6.88 -3.98
N VAL A 7 3.53 8.12 -3.50
CA VAL A 7 3.14 8.51 -2.14
C VAL A 7 1.62 8.46 -1.97
N LEU A 8 0.85 8.89 -2.97
CA LEU A 8 -0.61 8.85 -2.93
C LEU A 8 -1.14 7.42 -2.82
N VAL A 9 -0.56 6.48 -3.59
CA VAL A 9 -0.90 5.05 -3.53
C VAL A 9 -0.56 4.43 -2.17
N LEU A 10 0.58 4.83 -1.59
CA LEU A 10 1.00 4.30 -0.29
C LEU A 10 0.08 4.81 0.83
N LEU A 11 -0.28 6.10 0.79
CA LEU A 11 -1.18 6.71 1.77
C LEU A 11 -2.61 6.14 1.68
N SER A 12 -3.12 5.94 0.46
CA SER A 12 -4.45 5.35 0.26
C SER A 12 -4.49 3.89 0.69
N SER A 13 -3.45 3.11 0.38
CA SER A 13 -3.35 1.71 0.81
C SER A 13 -3.29 1.58 2.34
N TYR A 14 -2.57 2.49 3.01
CA TYR A 14 -2.50 2.55 4.46
C TYR A 14 -3.85 2.90 5.10
N PHE A 15 -4.57 3.88 4.53
CA PHE A 15 -5.89 4.27 5.02
C PHE A 15 -6.90 3.12 4.94
N TRP A 16 -6.95 2.40 3.81
CA TRP A 16 -7.80 1.23 3.63
C TRP A 16 -7.43 0.08 4.57
N ALA A 17 -6.14 -0.11 4.85
CA ALA A 17 -5.67 -1.12 5.78
C ALA A 17 -6.13 -0.85 7.22
N ILE A 18 -6.02 0.39 7.70
CA ILE A 18 -6.49 0.78 9.03
C ILE A 18 -8.01 0.67 9.13
N LEU A 19 -8.73 1.16 8.11
CA LEU A 19 -10.19 1.04 8.04
C LEU A 19 -10.62 -0.43 8.14
N GLY A 20 -10.06 -1.30 7.30
CA GLY A 20 -10.41 -2.72 7.34
C GLY A 20 -10.00 -3.41 8.64
N LEU A 21 -8.85 -3.05 9.23
CA LEU A 21 -8.45 -3.55 10.54
C LEU A 21 -9.45 -3.14 11.63
N PHE A 22 -9.90 -1.88 11.62
CA PHE A 22 -10.82 -1.33 12.61
C PHE A 22 -12.22 -1.95 12.51
N PHE A 23 -12.75 -2.11 11.30
CA PHE A 23 -14.11 -2.64 11.09
C PHE A 23 -14.18 -4.17 11.15
N THR A 24 -13.14 -4.87 10.70
CA THR A 24 -13.18 -6.35 10.60
C THR A 24 -12.41 -7.04 11.72
N SER A 25 -11.56 -6.32 12.48
CA SER A 25 -10.67 -6.89 13.51
C SER A 25 -9.87 -8.10 13.03
N SER A 26 -9.65 -8.19 11.71
CA SER A 26 -9.08 -9.36 11.06
C SER A 26 -7.72 -9.02 10.48
N PHE A 27 -6.72 -9.83 10.85
CA PHE A 27 -5.32 -9.64 10.48
C PHE A 27 -5.08 -9.69 8.96
N LEU A 28 -6.06 -10.14 8.16
CA LEU A 28 -5.99 -10.14 6.70
C LEU A 28 -5.75 -8.74 6.10
N PHE A 29 -6.19 -7.67 6.77
CA PHE A 29 -5.98 -6.30 6.30
C PHE A 29 -4.54 -5.78 6.44
N PHE A 30 -3.70 -6.45 7.24
CA PHE A 30 -2.25 -6.19 7.26
C PHE A 30 -1.56 -6.58 5.95
N ALA A 31 -2.19 -7.37 5.08
CA ALA A 31 -1.63 -7.71 3.77
C ALA A 31 -1.55 -6.50 2.81
N LEU A 32 -2.49 -5.55 2.91
CA LEU A 32 -2.53 -4.35 2.05
C LEU A 32 -1.27 -3.46 2.14
N PRO A 33 -0.80 -3.06 3.33
CA PRO A 33 0.42 -2.25 3.44
C PRO A 33 1.66 -3.03 3.04
N VAL A 34 1.70 -4.34 3.28
CA VAL A 34 2.79 -5.22 2.84
C VAL A 34 2.86 -5.27 1.31
N ILE A 35 1.72 -5.44 0.62
CA ILE A 35 1.65 -5.43 -0.85
C ILE A 35 2.03 -4.04 -1.40
N ALA A 36 1.60 -2.96 -0.77
CA ALA A 36 1.96 -1.60 -1.18
C ALA A 36 3.47 -1.33 -1.05
N LEU A 37 4.11 -1.81 0.02
CA LEU A 37 5.56 -1.74 0.18
C LEU A 37 6.27 -2.56 -0.90
N VAL A 38 5.85 -3.80 -1.12
CA VAL A 38 6.40 -4.67 -2.18
C VAL A 38 6.28 -4.01 -3.55
N TYR A 39 5.14 -3.36 -3.85
CA TYR A 39 4.94 -2.62 -5.09
C TYR A 39 5.89 -1.42 -5.21
N LEU A 40 6.16 -0.69 -4.13
CA LEU A 40 7.11 0.42 -4.13
C LEU A 40 8.55 -0.06 -4.40
N PHE A 41 8.98 -1.15 -3.76
CA PHE A 41 10.34 -1.69 -3.92
C PHE A 41 10.56 -2.40 -5.27
N ILE A 42 9.56 -3.13 -5.78
CA ILE A 42 9.66 -3.82 -7.07
C ILE A 42 9.39 -2.86 -8.25
N GLY A 43 8.41 -1.96 -8.13
CA GLY A 43 8.07 -0.95 -9.13
C GLY A 43 9.13 0.15 -9.30
N GLY A 44 10.11 0.25 -8.39
CA GLY A 44 11.30 1.08 -8.55
C GLY A 44 12.31 0.54 -9.57
N ARG A 45 12.37 -0.77 -9.81
CA ARG A 45 13.33 -1.41 -10.74
C ARG A 45 12.85 -1.57 -12.18
N LYS A 46 11.57 -1.33 -12.46
CA LYS A 46 10.94 -1.56 -13.78
C LYS A 46 10.36 -0.25 -14.33
N HIS A 47 11.23 0.70 -14.62
CA HIS A 47 10.91 1.81 -15.52
C HIS A 47 12.03 1.90 -16.57
N VAL A 48 12.00 0.93 -17.50
CA VAL A 48 12.37 1.16 -18.89
C VAL A 48 11.13 1.68 -19.60
#